data_AF-A0A7S4MAX2-F1
#
_entry.id   AF-A0A7S4MAX2-F1
#
_cell.length_a   1.000
_cell.length_b   1.000
_cell.length_c   1.000
_cell.angle_alpha   90.00
_cell.angle_beta   90.00
_cell.angle_gamma   90.00
#
_symmetry.space_group_name_H-M   'P 1'
#
loop_
_entity.id
_entity.type
_entity.pdbx_description
1 polymer ?
#
loop_
_entity_poly.entity_id
_entity_poly.type
_entity_poly.pdbx_seq_one_letter_code
_entity_poly.pdbx_strand_id
1 'polypeptide(L)'
;FPLETYGRCTGRGGYSVLPYIFPLAVLIAASTLMTLGIAWKVKDVQSELSEAHWVFYGVFTHLQVVVLGIPLFILLDSISVDASCVVKVILIFTFSVTLVVL
;
A
#
# COMPACT_ATOMS: atom_id res chain seq x y z
N PHE A 1 8.38 -18.55 -30.40
CA PHE A 1 8.82 -17.43 -29.55
C PHE A 1 8.78 -17.88 -28.09
N PRO A 2 9.91 -18.20 -27.44
CA PRO A 2 9.90 -18.46 -26.01
C PRO A 2 10.05 -17.11 -25.29
N LEU A 3 8.93 -16.51 -24.90
CA LEU A 3 8.90 -15.63 -23.72
C LEU A 3 8.67 -16.52 -22.49
N GLU A 4 9.00 -16.03 -21.30
CA GLU A 4 8.88 -16.68 -19.97
C GLU A 4 10.22 -17.11 -19.33
N THR A 5 11.17 -16.18 -19.24
CA THR A 5 12.08 -16.16 -18.08
C THR A 5 11.83 -14.89 -17.28
N TYR A 6 10.73 -14.87 -16.53
CA TYR A 6 10.55 -13.89 -15.47
C TYR A 6 11.60 -14.14 -14.37
N GLY A 7 12.68 -13.37 -14.40
CA GLY A 7 13.66 -13.38 -13.33
C GLY A 7 13.04 -12.87 -12.03
N ARG A 8 12.97 -13.72 -11.00
CA ARG A 8 12.62 -13.27 -9.65
C ARG A 8 13.80 -12.48 -9.09
N CYS A 9 13.55 -11.25 -8.61
CA CYS A 9 14.52 -10.49 -7.84
C CYS A 9 14.70 -11.15 -6.47
N THR A 10 15.54 -12.17 -6.40
CA THR A 10 15.99 -12.77 -5.14
C THR A 10 17.26 -12.03 -4.68
N GLY A 11 17.41 -11.84 -3.37
CA GLY A 11 18.63 -11.25 -2.81
C GLY A 11 19.86 -12.01 -3.28
N ARG A 12 20.88 -11.30 -3.75
CA ARG A 12 22.11 -11.88 -4.29
C ARG A 12 22.75 -12.79 -3.22
N GLY A 13 22.77 -14.10 -3.44
CA GLY A 13 23.36 -15.09 -2.52
C GLY A 13 22.40 -15.80 -1.56
N GLY A 14 21.08 -15.77 -1.78
CA GLY A 14 20.11 -16.49 -0.93
C GLY A 14 19.79 -15.78 0.39
N TYR A 15 20.33 -14.57 0.59
CA TYR A 15 19.93 -13.71 1.69
C TYR A 15 18.48 -13.26 1.48
N SER A 16 17.63 -13.57 2.47
CA SER A 16 16.26 -13.09 2.51
C SER A 16 16.25 -11.56 2.48
N VAL A 17 15.50 -10.96 1.57
CA VAL A 17 15.25 -9.50 1.48
C VAL A 17 14.38 -8.95 2.63
N LEU A 18 13.87 -9.86 3.48
CA LEU A 18 13.04 -9.56 4.65
C LEU A 18 13.60 -8.52 5.64
N PRO A 19 14.89 -8.49 6.02
CA PRO A 19 15.39 -7.60 7.06
C PRO A 19 15.44 -6.14 6.61
N TYR A 20 15.36 -5.85 5.31
CA TYR A 20 15.26 -4.49 4.79
C TYR A 20 13.81 -4.05 4.60
N ILE A 21 12.95 -4.96 4.13
CA ILE A 21 11.53 -4.67 3.87
C ILE A 21 10.75 -4.51 5.18
N PHE A 22 11.03 -5.35 6.18
CA PHE A 22 10.32 -5.33 7.45
C PHE A 22 10.41 -4.00 8.21
N PRO A 23 11.61 -3.43 8.50
CA PRO A 23 11.69 -2.16 9.22
C PRO A 23 11.09 -1.01 8.42
N LEU A 24 11.24 -1.02 7.09
CA LEU A 24 10.63 0.00 6.23
C LEU A 24 9.09 -0.06 6.31
N ALA A 25 8.51 -1.26 6.24
CA ALA A 25 7.07 -1.46 6.38
C ALA A 25 6.56 -1.01 7.75
N VAL A 26 7.29 -1.31 8.82
CA VAL A 26 6.94 -0.86 10.18
C VAL A 26 6.98 0.66 10.29
N LEU A 27 8.00 1.32 9.74
CA LEU A 27 8.10 2.79 9.74
C LEU A 27 6.93 3.44 9.00
N ILE A 28 6.57 2.93 7.83
CA ILE A 28 5.45 3.44 7.03
C ILE A 28 4.12 3.19 7.75
N ALA A 29 3.94 2.02 8.37
CA ALA A 29 2.74 1.71 9.13
C ALA A 29 2.60 2.63 10.35
N ALA A 30 3.69 2.84 11.09
CA ALA A 30 3.70 3.71 12.26
C ALA A 30 3.37 5.17 11.90
N SER A 31 3.97 5.71 10.84
CA SER A 31 3.67 7.07 10.38
C SER A 31 2.22 7.21 9.92
N THR A 32 1.68 6.22 9.20
CA THR A 32 0.29 6.20 8.74
C THR A 32 -0.69 6.18 9.91
N LEU A 33 -0.42 5.38 10.94
CA LEU A 33 -1.25 5.30 12.16
C LEU A 33 -1.22 6.59 12.97
N MET A 34 -0.05 7.25 13.07
CA MET A 34 0.05 8.56 13.72
C MET A 34 -0.78 9.60 12.98
N THR A 35 -0.67 9.65 11.64
CA THR A 35 -1.48 10.55 10.81
C THR A 35 -2.98 10.28 10.99
N LEU A 36 -3.39 9.01 11.03
CA LEU A 36 -4.79 8.63 11.26
C LEU A 36 -5.28 9.08 12.65
N GLY A 37 -4.46 8.91 13.69
CA GLY A 37 -4.79 9.33 15.05
C GLY A 37 -4.97 10.84 15.20
N ILE A 38 -4.10 11.62 14.54
CA ILE A 38 -4.20 13.08 14.51
C ILE A 38 -5.43 13.50 13.70
N ALA A 39 -5.62 12.92 12.51
CA ALA A 39 -6.76 13.23 11.65
C ALA A 39 -8.10 12.91 12.34
N TRP A 40 -8.19 11.80 13.09
CA TRP A 40 -9.38 11.48 13.88
C TRP A 40 -9.62 12.52 14.98
N LYS A 41 -8.59 12.94 15.71
CA LYS A 41 -8.75 13.99 16.74
C LYS A 41 -9.20 15.33 16.16
N VAL A 42 -8.75 15.67 14.96
CA VAL A 42 -9.05 16.96 14.31
C VAL A 42 -10.44 16.97 13.65
N LYS A 43 -10.96 15.81 13.22
CA LYS A 43 -12.25 15.73 12.49
C LYS A 43 -13.45 16.31 13.25
N ASP A 44 -13.47 16.24 14.58
CA ASP A 44 -14.63 16.61 15.40
C ASP A 44 -14.52 18.02 16.02
N VAL A 45 -13.36 18.68 15.94
CA VAL A 45 -13.08 19.91 16.71
C VAL A 45 -13.24 21.18 15.88
N GLN A 46 -13.07 21.14 14.56
CA GLN A 46 -13.16 22.34 13.71
C GLN A 46 -14.03 22.08 12.47
N SER A 47 -15.25 22.62 12.45
CA SER A 47 -16.10 22.68 11.25
C SER A 47 -15.50 23.52 10.12
N GLU A 48 -14.50 24.35 10.42
CA GLU A 48 -13.74 25.17 9.47
C GLU A 48 -12.69 24.37 8.68
N LEU A 49 -12.26 23.20 9.19
CA LEU A 49 -11.31 22.31 8.52
C LEU A 49 -12.06 21.20 7.75
N SER A 50 -12.99 21.58 6.88
CA SER A 50 -13.67 20.64 5.97
C SER A 50 -12.69 19.75 5.19
N GLU A 51 -11.47 20.24 4.93
CA GLU A 51 -10.40 19.49 4.26
C GLU A 51 -9.81 18.36 5.12
N ALA A 52 -9.78 18.50 6.45
CA ALA A 52 -9.22 17.47 7.32
C ALA A 52 -10.04 16.16 7.31
N HIS A 53 -11.34 16.26 7.04
CA HIS A 53 -12.21 15.08 6.88
C HIS A 53 -11.89 14.30 5.60
N TRP A 54 -11.56 15.01 4.50
CA TRP A 54 -11.08 14.37 3.28
C TRP A 54 -9.74 13.67 3.53
N VAL A 55 -8.79 14.32 4.21
CA VAL A 55 -7.49 13.70 4.53
C VAL A 55 -7.67 12.44 5.37
N PHE A 56 -8.56 12.46 6.36
CA PHE A 56 -8.92 11.28 7.12
C PHE A 56 -9.45 10.15 6.22
N TYR A 57 -10.39 10.48 5.32
CA TYR A 57 -10.94 9.51 4.38
C TYR A 57 -9.85 8.90 3.47
N GLY A 58 -8.96 9.73 2.93
CA GLY A 58 -7.85 9.30 2.07
C GLY A 58 -6.86 8.37 2.74
N VAL A 59 -6.50 8.65 4.00
CA VAL A 59 -5.63 7.80 4.81
C VAL A 59 -6.33 6.51 5.21
N PHE A 60 -7.63 6.58 5.51
CA PHE A 60 -8.43 5.40 5.85
C PHE A 60 -8.60 4.46 4.66
N THR A 61 -8.93 4.97 3.48
CA THR A 61 -9.00 4.19 2.24
C THR A 61 -7.65 3.59 1.87
N HIS A 62 -6.56 4.32 2.12
CA HIS A 62 -5.20 3.78 1.97
C HIS A 62 -4.96 2.54 2.82
N LEU A 63 -5.37 2.60 4.09
CA LEU A 63 -5.21 1.49 5.01
C LEU A 63 -6.02 0.26 4.56
N GLN A 64 -7.23 0.47 4.04
CA GLN A 64 -8.04 -0.61 3.47
C GLN A 64 -7.39 -1.25 2.24
N VAL A 65 -6.86 -0.43 1.32
CA VAL A 65 -6.17 -0.93 0.12
C VAL A 65 -4.93 -1.74 0.50
N VAL A 66 -4.17 -1.34 1.52
CA VAL A 66 -3.01 -2.11 2.00
C VAL A 66 -3.45 -3.44 2.62
N VAL A 67 -4.47 -3.42 3.49
CA VAL A 67 -4.97 -4.61 4.18
C VAL A 67 -5.54 -5.65 3.18
N LEU A 68 -6.22 -5.20 2.13
CA LEU A 68 -6.77 -6.08 1.09
C LEU A 68 -5.74 -6.44 0.01
N GLY A 69 -4.81 -5.54 -0.30
CA GLY A 69 -3.81 -5.71 -1.34
C GLY A 69 -2.76 -6.75 -1.00
N ILE A 70 -2.31 -6.82 0.25
CA ILE A 70 -1.32 -7.82 0.71
C ILE A 70 -1.78 -9.27 0.49
N PRO A 71 -2.95 -9.71 0.98
CA PRO A 71 -3.40 -11.09 0.77
C PRO A 71 -3.72 -11.37 -0.71
N LEU A 72 -4.26 -10.39 -1.44
CA LEU A 72 -4.52 -10.52 -2.88
C LEU A 72 -3.22 -10.77 -3.65
N PHE A 73 -2.15 -10.05 -3.28
CA PHE A 73 -0.82 -10.24 -3.85
C PHE A 73 -0.26 -11.63 -3.56
N ILE A 74 -0.34 -12.08 -2.31
CA ILE A 74 0.16 -13.41 -1.90
C ILE A 74 -0.58 -14.51 -2.65
N LEU A 75 -1.90 -14.37 -2.81
CA LEU A 75 -2.73 -15.33 -3.52
C LEU A 75 -2.39 -15.37 -5.01
N LEU A 76 -2.28 -14.21 -5.67
CA LEU A 76 -2.02 -14.17 -7.12
C LEU A 76 -0.60 -14.56 -7.50
N ASP A 77 0.40 -14.29 -6.65
CA ASP A 77 1.80 -14.69 -6.92
C ASP A 77 1.94 -16.22 -6.99
N SER A 78 1.02 -16.95 -6.36
CA SER A 78 0.97 -18.41 -6.42
C SER A 78 0.29 -18.98 -7.69
N ILE A 79 -0.47 -18.16 -8.42
CA ILE A 79 -1.32 -18.61 -9.54
C ILE A 79 -0.75 -18.16 -10.90
N SER A 80 -0.46 -16.87 -11.08
CA SER A 80 0.07 -16.37 -12.36
C SER A 80 0.83 -15.05 -12.22
N VAL A 81 1.92 -14.92 -12.98
CA VAL A 81 2.79 -13.74 -12.98
C VAL A 81 2.09 -12.54 -13.62
N ASP A 82 1.37 -12.76 -14.71
CA ASP A 82 0.64 -11.70 -15.42
C ASP A 82 -0.46 -11.08 -14.55
N ALA A 83 -1.27 -11.89 -13.86
CA ALA A 83 -2.29 -11.37 -12.95
C ALA A 83 -1.65 -10.62 -11.77
N SER A 84 -0.53 -11.12 -11.24
CA SER A 84 0.22 -10.42 -10.19
C SER A 84 0.74 -9.06 -10.65
N CYS A 85 1.18 -8.95 -11.91
CA CYS A 85 1.60 -7.68 -12.51
C CYS A 85 0.43 -6.70 -12.62
N VAL A 86 -0.70 -7.16 -13.17
CA VAL A 86 -1.92 -6.34 -13.31
C VAL A 86 -2.40 -5.84 -11.95
N VAL A 87 -2.44 -6.70 -10.93
CA VAL A 87 -2.86 -6.29 -9.59
C VAL A 87 -1.89 -5.30 -8.94
N LYS A 88 -0.57 -5.46 -9.12
CA LYS A 88 0.41 -4.45 -8.67
C LYS A 88 0.14 -3.08 -9.31
N VAL A 89 -0.11 -3.05 -10.62
CA VAL A 89 -0.39 -1.81 -11.37
C VAL A 89 -1.69 -1.17 -10.87
N ILE A 90 -2.75 -1.95 -10.68
CA ILE A 90 -4.03 -1.46 -10.17
C ILE A 90 -3.90 -0.93 -8.74
N LEU A 91 -3.15 -1.62 -7.86
CA LEU A 91 -2.90 -1.17 -6.49
C LEU A 91 -2.15 0.17 -6.47
N ILE A 92 -1.09 0.30 -7.28
CA ILE A 92 -0.32 1.56 -7.38
C ILE A 92 -1.22 2.68 -7.94
N PHE A 93 -2.00 2.38 -8.97
CA PHE A 93 -2.93 3.36 -9.56
C PHE A 93 -3.98 3.82 -8.54
N THR A 94 -4.58 2.88 -7.81
CA THR A 94 -5.57 3.18 -6.76
C THR A 94 -4.96 4.01 -5.64
N PHE A 95 -3.73 3.68 -5.22
CA PHE A 95 -2.96 4.44 -4.25
C PHE A 95 -2.75 5.89 -4.71
N SER A 96 -2.30 6.10 -5.95
CA SER A 96 -2.06 7.43 -6.51
C SER A 96 -3.34 8.25 -6.70
N VAL A 97 -4.41 7.64 -7.23
CA VAL A 97 -5.68 8.34 -7.48
C VAL A 97 -6.34 8.78 -6.17
N THR A 98 -6.25 7.96 -5.11
CA THR A 98 -6.82 8.28 -3.80
C THR A 98 -6.15 9.50 -3.16
N LEU A 99 -4.91 9.82 -3.52
CA LEU A 99 -4.19 11.02 -3.05
C LEU A 99 -4.39 12.25 -3.94
N VAL A 100 -4.77 12.06 -5.21
CA VAL A 100 -4.91 13.16 -6.20
C VAL A 100 -6.35 13.65 -6.31
N VAL A 101 -7.33 12.77 -6.12
CA VAL A 101 -8.77 13.11 -6.16
C VAL A 101 -9.23 13.78 -4.87
N LEU A 102 -8.34 13.87 -3.88
CA LEU A 102 -8.59 14.30 -2.52
C LEU A 102 -7.86 15.61 -2.25
#